data_AF-A0A663LSM7-F1
#
_entry.id   AF-A0A663LSM7-F1
#
_cell.length_a   1.000
_cell.length_b   1.000
_cell.length_c   1.000
_cell.angle_alpha   90.00
_cell.angle_beta   90.00
_cell.angle_gamma   90.00
#
_symmetry.space_group_name_H-M   'P 1'
#
loop_
_entity.id
_entity.type
_entity.pdbx_description
1 polymer ?
#
loop_
_entity_poly.entity_id
_entity_poly.type
_entity_poly.pdbx_seq_one_letter_code
_entity_poly.pdbx_strand_id
1 'polypeptide(L)'
;MGLDFSYNIALAQELGSIRCGGIPMAIGVQAVMATPALTRFGSDELKKQFLVPTIAGDFVACLGISEAGAGSDVANIKTTAVRKGDEYVINGGKMWTTSGCQADWMCLLANTSEGPRHQNKSLICLPMNLPVLTSLETIIQETIDYTRQRKVFDQSVLHNQAVHFRLAELATEVELLRALLYRTVALYVEGNDVTKFASMTKLKAGRLAREVTDSCLQFWGGMGFTSEVLVSRFYRDLRLVSIGGGTDEIMLSIICKYMETLPSKQQ
;
A
#
# COMPACT_ATOMS: atom_id res chain seq x y z
N MET A 1 -20.79 -11.03 -17.98
CA MET A 1 -21.39 -12.19 -18.68
C MET A 1 -22.51 -12.88 -17.89
N GLY A 2 -22.62 -12.70 -16.56
CA GLY A 2 -23.78 -13.21 -15.80
C GLY A 2 -23.92 -14.74 -15.81
N LEU A 3 -22.80 -15.44 -15.99
CA LEU A 3 -22.75 -16.90 -16.10
C LEU A 3 -22.85 -17.55 -14.72
N ASP A 4 -23.34 -18.78 -14.68
CA ASP A 4 -23.41 -19.56 -13.44
C ASP A 4 -22.07 -20.22 -13.09
N PHE A 5 -22.00 -20.85 -11.90
CA PHE A 5 -20.77 -21.42 -11.35
C PHE A 5 -20.17 -22.55 -12.21
N SER A 6 -20.95 -23.23 -13.06
CA SER A 6 -20.43 -24.28 -13.95
C SER A 6 -19.32 -23.78 -14.88
N TYR A 7 -19.37 -22.50 -15.28
CA TYR A 7 -18.36 -21.89 -16.12
C TYR A 7 -17.02 -21.69 -15.38
N ASN A 8 -17.05 -21.45 -14.06
CA ASN A 8 -15.82 -21.41 -13.26
C ASN A 8 -15.16 -22.80 -13.20
N ILE A 9 -15.95 -23.88 -13.16
CA ILE A 9 -15.44 -25.25 -13.18
C ILE A 9 -14.84 -25.58 -14.55
N ALA A 10 -15.52 -25.23 -15.64
CA ALA A 10 -14.99 -25.39 -16.98
C ALA A 10 -13.65 -24.64 -17.15
N LEU A 11 -13.61 -23.38 -16.72
CA LEU A 11 -12.37 -22.58 -16.75
C LEU A 11 -11.26 -23.22 -15.91
N ALA A 12 -11.56 -23.67 -14.69
CA ALA A 12 -10.57 -24.31 -13.82
C ALA A 12 -9.99 -25.59 -14.44
N GLN A 13 -10.83 -26.38 -15.12
CA GLN A 13 -10.39 -27.59 -15.82
C GLN A 13 -9.44 -27.27 -16.98
N GLU A 14 -9.80 -26.27 -17.81
CA GLU A 14 -8.95 -25.83 -18.92
C GLU A 14 -7.63 -25.24 -18.42
N LEU A 15 -7.67 -24.38 -17.38
CA LEU A 15 -6.48 -23.82 -16.75
C LEU A 15 -5.59 -24.91 -16.13
N GLY A 16 -6.17 -26.02 -15.66
CA GLY A 16 -5.43 -27.17 -15.15
C GLY A 16 -4.57 -27.89 -16.21
N SER A 17 -4.88 -27.73 -17.49
CA SER A 17 -4.07 -28.28 -18.61
C SER A 17 -2.79 -27.47 -18.86
N ILE A 18 -2.72 -26.24 -18.31
CA ILE A 18 -1.56 -25.37 -18.48
C ILE A 18 -0.39 -25.93 -17.67
N ARG A 19 0.79 -25.97 -18.28
CA ARG A 19 2.06 -26.37 -17.63
C ARG A 19 2.63 -25.27 -16.73
N CYS A 20 1.79 -24.59 -15.96
CA CYS A 20 2.13 -23.54 -15.02
C CYS A 20 1.04 -23.47 -13.94
N GLY A 21 1.36 -23.83 -12.70
CA GLY A 21 0.38 -23.78 -11.59
C GLY A 21 0.12 -22.37 -11.05
N GLY A 22 1.05 -21.44 -11.24
CA GLY A 22 0.94 -20.08 -10.71
C GLY A 22 -0.17 -19.25 -11.35
N ILE A 23 -0.33 -19.34 -12.68
CA ILE A 23 -1.37 -18.59 -13.41
C ILE A 23 -2.79 -19.04 -13.01
N PRO A 24 -3.13 -20.35 -13.04
CA PRO A 24 -4.42 -20.84 -12.55
C PRO A 24 -4.70 -20.46 -11.09
N MET A 25 -3.69 -20.53 -10.23
CA MET A 25 -3.83 -20.14 -8.82
C MET A 25 -4.14 -18.66 -8.65
N ALA A 26 -3.44 -17.77 -9.36
CA ALA A 26 -3.68 -16.33 -9.32
C ALA A 26 -5.09 -15.97 -9.82
N ILE A 27 -5.52 -16.57 -10.94
CA ILE A 27 -6.88 -16.40 -11.48
C ILE A 27 -7.92 -16.94 -10.49
N GLY A 28 -7.67 -18.10 -9.89
CA GLY A 28 -8.56 -18.70 -8.89
C GLY A 28 -8.74 -17.78 -7.68
N VAL A 29 -7.66 -17.25 -7.11
CA VAL A 29 -7.77 -16.32 -5.98
C VAL A 29 -8.55 -15.06 -6.35
N GLN A 30 -8.26 -14.47 -7.51
CA GLN A 30 -8.96 -13.29 -8.02
C GLN A 30 -10.47 -13.53 -8.18
N ALA A 31 -10.83 -14.56 -8.95
CA ALA A 31 -12.21 -14.77 -9.41
C ALA A 31 -13.09 -15.51 -8.40
N VAL A 32 -12.53 -16.44 -7.61
CA VAL A 32 -13.34 -17.34 -6.77
C VAL A 32 -13.05 -17.25 -5.28
N MET A 33 -12.08 -16.46 -4.83
CA MET A 33 -11.79 -16.33 -3.40
C MET A 33 -11.89 -14.88 -2.88
N ALA A 34 -11.23 -13.92 -3.54
CA ALA A 34 -11.15 -12.54 -3.07
C ALA A 34 -12.45 -11.75 -3.34
N THR A 35 -13.05 -11.93 -4.52
CA THR A 35 -14.20 -11.15 -5.00
C THR A 35 -15.59 -11.64 -4.56
N PRO A 36 -15.89 -12.93 -4.28
CA PRO A 36 -17.27 -13.37 -4.05
C PRO A 36 -18.01 -12.69 -2.89
N ALA A 37 -17.32 -12.41 -1.78
CA ALA A 37 -17.92 -11.72 -0.65
C ALA A 37 -18.36 -10.30 -1.04
N LEU A 38 -17.51 -9.57 -1.77
CA LEU A 38 -17.81 -8.24 -2.29
C LEU A 38 -18.95 -8.29 -3.32
N THR A 39 -18.95 -9.27 -4.22
CA THR A 39 -20.02 -9.47 -5.21
C THR A 39 -21.37 -9.68 -4.54
N ARG A 40 -21.43 -10.51 -3.49
CA ARG A 40 -22.68 -10.89 -2.83
C ARG A 40 -23.19 -9.86 -1.82
N PHE A 41 -22.28 -9.25 -1.05
CA PHE A 41 -22.66 -8.44 0.12
C PHE A 41 -22.19 -6.98 0.03
N GLY A 42 -21.37 -6.62 -0.95
CA GLY A 42 -20.88 -5.25 -1.12
C GLY A 42 -21.97 -4.26 -1.56
N SER A 43 -21.83 -3.01 -1.12
CA SER A 43 -22.61 -1.89 -1.63
C SER A 43 -22.25 -1.59 -3.09
N ASP A 44 -23.10 -0.83 -3.77
CA ASP A 44 -22.87 -0.45 -5.16
C ASP A 44 -21.61 0.40 -5.32
N GLU A 45 -21.30 1.24 -4.32
CA GLU A 45 -20.09 2.05 -4.26
C GLU A 45 -18.84 1.17 -4.18
N LEU A 46 -18.81 0.21 -3.25
CA LEU A 46 -17.68 -0.71 -3.11
C LEU A 46 -17.51 -1.59 -4.35
N LYS A 47 -18.61 -2.04 -4.96
CA LYS A 47 -18.56 -2.80 -6.21
C LYS A 47 -17.99 -1.96 -7.35
N LYS A 48 -18.41 -0.71 -7.50
CA LYS A 48 -17.85 0.20 -8.50
C LYS A 48 -16.35 0.44 -8.27
N GLN A 49 -15.95 0.65 -7.01
CA GLN A 49 -14.58 0.98 -6.66
C GLN A 49 -13.60 -0.20 -6.81
N PHE A 50 -14.00 -1.39 -6.35
CA PHE A 50 -13.09 -2.53 -6.27
C PHE A 50 -13.45 -3.65 -7.25
N LEU A 51 -14.72 -3.99 -7.38
CA LEU A 51 -15.14 -5.17 -8.16
C LEU A 51 -15.09 -4.92 -9.67
N VAL A 52 -15.59 -3.79 -10.14
CA VAL A 52 -15.61 -3.43 -11.58
C VAL A 52 -14.20 -3.44 -12.19
N PRO A 53 -13.19 -2.73 -11.66
CA PRO A 53 -11.83 -2.78 -12.22
C PRO A 53 -11.17 -4.16 -12.06
N THR A 54 -11.51 -4.92 -11.01
CA THR A 54 -11.01 -6.30 -10.85
C THR A 54 -11.56 -7.24 -11.93
N ILE A 55 -12.83 -7.08 -12.30
CA ILE A 55 -13.47 -7.87 -13.38
C ILE A 55 -12.92 -7.46 -14.75
N ALA A 56 -12.63 -6.16 -14.95
CA ALA A 56 -12.01 -5.66 -16.17
C ALA A 56 -10.57 -6.18 -16.37
N GLY A 57 -9.93 -6.64 -15.29
CA GLY A 57 -8.53 -7.06 -15.27
C GLY A 57 -7.56 -5.90 -15.00
N ASP A 58 -8.07 -4.71 -14.72
CA ASP A 58 -7.27 -3.53 -14.37
C ASP A 58 -6.67 -3.65 -12.97
N PHE A 59 -7.39 -4.28 -12.04
CA PHE A 59 -6.95 -4.51 -10.67
C PHE A 59 -6.65 -5.98 -10.39
N VAL A 60 -5.60 -6.23 -9.61
CA VAL A 60 -5.30 -7.52 -9.02
C VAL A 60 -5.83 -7.56 -7.58
N ALA A 61 -6.58 -8.59 -7.23
CA ALA A 61 -7.12 -8.81 -5.90
C ALA A 61 -6.40 -9.96 -5.20
N CYS A 62 -6.22 -9.84 -3.88
CA CYS A 62 -5.74 -10.93 -3.05
C CYS A 62 -6.64 -11.20 -1.84
N LEU A 63 -6.40 -12.32 -1.17
CA LEU A 63 -7.18 -12.76 -0.02
C LEU A 63 -6.30 -12.81 1.25
N GLY A 64 -6.66 -12.03 2.25
CA GLY A 64 -5.93 -11.92 3.52
C GLY A 64 -6.63 -12.61 4.69
N ILE A 65 -6.62 -13.94 4.72
CA ILE A 65 -7.21 -14.71 5.83
C ILE A 65 -6.13 -15.16 6.82
N SER A 66 -5.23 -16.01 6.34
CA SER A 66 -4.30 -16.77 7.16
C SER A 66 -3.20 -15.90 7.77
N GLU A 67 -2.72 -16.32 8.93
CA GLU A 67 -1.64 -15.69 9.69
C GLU A 67 -0.59 -16.73 10.06
N ALA A 68 0.60 -16.30 10.49
CA ALA A 68 1.68 -17.21 10.87
C ALA A 68 1.25 -18.24 11.94
N GLY A 69 0.36 -17.84 12.86
CA GLY A 69 -0.21 -18.72 13.90
C GLY A 69 -1.61 -19.26 13.62
N ALA A 70 -2.23 -18.94 12.47
CA ALA A 70 -3.63 -19.28 12.19
C ALA A 70 -3.87 -19.53 10.69
N GLY A 71 -3.69 -20.79 10.27
CA GLY A 71 -4.02 -21.29 8.93
C GLY A 71 -5.30 -22.12 8.93
N SER A 72 -5.23 -23.35 9.44
CA SER A 72 -6.39 -24.24 9.58
C SER A 72 -7.40 -23.76 10.62
N ASP A 73 -6.93 -23.13 11.71
CA ASP A 73 -7.77 -22.50 12.73
C ASP A 73 -7.94 -21.00 12.46
N VAL A 74 -8.68 -20.68 11.39
CA VAL A 74 -8.98 -19.29 10.99
C VAL A 74 -9.72 -18.52 12.09
N ALA A 75 -10.42 -19.19 12.99
CA ALA A 75 -11.12 -18.52 14.08
C ALA A 75 -10.16 -17.85 15.09
N ASN A 76 -8.90 -18.30 15.14
CA ASN A 76 -7.89 -17.82 16.07
C ASN A 76 -6.94 -16.74 15.51
N ILE A 77 -7.26 -16.15 14.35
CA ILE A 77 -6.52 -14.99 13.83
C ILE A 77 -6.44 -13.86 14.87
N LYS A 78 -5.37 -13.08 14.83
CA LYS A 78 -5.06 -11.99 15.76
C LYS A 78 -5.19 -10.61 15.13
N THR A 79 -5.17 -10.50 13.80
CA THR A 79 -5.36 -9.19 13.13
C THR A 79 -6.65 -8.55 13.60
N THR A 80 -6.58 -7.30 14.04
CA THR A 80 -7.71 -6.49 14.52
C THR A 80 -7.97 -5.33 13.58
N ALA A 81 -9.22 -4.88 13.54
CA ALA A 81 -9.62 -3.62 12.93
C ALA A 81 -10.51 -2.88 13.92
N VAL A 82 -9.96 -1.84 14.54
CA VAL A 82 -10.63 -1.07 15.61
C VAL A 82 -11.11 0.26 15.05
N ARG A 83 -12.40 0.54 15.19
CA ARG A 83 -12.98 1.81 14.75
C ARG A 83 -12.46 2.97 15.60
N LYS A 84 -11.95 4.02 14.96
CA LYS A 84 -11.56 5.30 15.59
C LYS A 84 -12.20 6.44 14.80
N GLY A 85 -13.30 6.98 15.30
CA GLY A 85 -14.08 8.00 14.57
C GLY A 85 -14.75 7.43 13.32
N ASP A 86 -14.40 8.00 12.17
CA ASP A 86 -14.85 7.61 10.83
C ASP A 86 -13.95 6.56 10.17
N GLU A 87 -12.82 6.20 10.77
CA GLU A 87 -11.86 5.24 10.22
C GLU A 87 -11.76 3.94 11.02
N TYR A 88 -11.13 2.92 10.42
CA TYR A 88 -10.68 1.70 11.09
C TYR A 88 -9.16 1.65 11.11
N VAL A 89 -8.58 1.45 12.29
CA VAL A 89 -7.15 1.17 12.45
C VAL A 89 -6.94 -0.34 12.47
N ILE A 90 -6.24 -0.83 11.46
CA ILE A 90 -5.96 -2.26 11.27
C ILE A 90 -4.56 -2.57 11.79
N ASN A 91 -4.44 -3.55 12.69
CA ASN A 91 -3.15 -3.99 13.24
C ASN A 91 -3.05 -5.51 13.19
N GLY A 92 -1.94 -6.02 12.65
CA GLY A 92 -1.68 -7.44 12.55
C GLY A 92 -0.84 -7.77 11.32
N GLY A 93 -0.77 -9.06 10.99
CA GLY A 93 -0.04 -9.54 9.83
C GLY A 93 -0.78 -10.72 9.19
N LYS A 94 -0.85 -10.70 7.86
CA LYS A 94 -1.32 -11.83 7.05
C LYS A 94 -0.13 -12.54 6.41
N MET A 95 -0.29 -13.84 6.19
CA MET A 95 0.76 -14.71 5.66
C MET A 95 0.17 -15.63 4.60
N TRP A 96 1.02 -16.06 3.66
CA TRP A 96 0.66 -16.99 2.58
C TRP A 96 -0.38 -16.43 1.60
N THR A 97 -0.40 -15.12 1.43
CA THR A 97 -1.35 -14.45 0.53
C THR A 97 -0.86 -14.51 -0.92
N THR A 98 -1.46 -15.40 -1.70
CA THR A 98 -1.33 -15.42 -3.17
C THR A 98 -1.64 -14.04 -3.74
N SER A 99 -0.80 -13.58 -4.68
CA SER A 99 -0.88 -12.24 -5.28
C SER A 99 -0.67 -11.06 -4.32
N GLY A 100 -0.30 -11.28 -3.05
CA GLY A 100 -0.23 -10.21 -2.05
C GLY A 100 0.71 -9.05 -2.42
N CYS A 101 1.84 -9.34 -3.05
CA CYS A 101 2.83 -8.32 -3.47
C CYS A 101 2.43 -7.53 -4.72
N GLN A 102 1.44 -8.00 -5.48
CA GLN A 102 1.00 -7.41 -6.75
C GLN A 102 -0.44 -6.92 -6.71
N ALA A 103 -1.14 -7.12 -5.59
CA ALA A 103 -2.55 -6.79 -5.46
C ALA A 103 -2.76 -5.29 -5.26
N ASP A 104 -3.76 -4.74 -5.93
CA ASP A 104 -4.25 -3.38 -5.72
C ASP A 104 -5.14 -3.29 -4.49
N TRP A 105 -5.80 -4.40 -4.13
CA TRP A 105 -6.58 -4.51 -2.90
C TRP A 105 -6.64 -5.95 -2.36
N MET A 106 -6.95 -6.05 -1.08
CA MET A 106 -7.07 -7.28 -0.32
C MET A 106 -8.48 -7.41 0.24
N CYS A 107 -9.09 -8.57 0.05
CA CYS A 107 -10.22 -9.00 0.86
C CYS A 107 -9.68 -9.53 2.20
N LEU A 108 -9.60 -8.66 3.19
CA LEU A 108 -8.95 -8.88 4.48
C LEU A 108 -9.94 -9.38 5.52
N LEU A 109 -9.60 -10.45 6.26
CA LEU A 109 -10.32 -10.85 7.47
C LEU A 109 -9.64 -10.31 8.72
N ALA A 110 -10.37 -9.53 9.52
CA ALA A 110 -9.90 -9.00 10.79
C ALA A 110 -10.96 -9.16 11.89
N ASN A 111 -10.52 -9.26 13.16
CA ASN A 111 -11.41 -9.16 14.32
C ASN A 111 -11.87 -7.71 14.46
N THR A 112 -13.19 -7.49 14.48
CA THR A 112 -13.81 -6.14 14.51
C THR A 112 -14.64 -5.88 15.76
N SER A 113 -14.89 -6.90 16.58
CA SER A 113 -15.62 -6.79 17.83
C SER A 113 -15.13 -7.79 18.87
N GLU A 114 -15.59 -7.60 20.10
CA GLU A 114 -15.53 -8.60 21.16
C GLU A 114 -16.65 -9.63 20.99
N GLY A 115 -16.45 -10.85 21.50
CA GLY A 115 -17.48 -11.90 21.49
C GLY A 115 -16.99 -13.24 20.94
N PRO A 116 -17.92 -14.15 20.56
CA PRO A 116 -17.57 -15.49 20.10
C PRO A 116 -16.63 -15.44 18.91
N ARG A 117 -15.52 -16.18 18.98
CA ARG A 117 -14.45 -16.18 17.96
C ARG A 117 -14.90 -16.56 16.53
N HIS A 118 -16.08 -17.11 16.33
CA HIS A 118 -16.60 -17.41 14.99
C HIS A 118 -17.49 -16.29 14.42
N GLN A 119 -17.78 -15.25 15.20
CA GLN A 119 -18.72 -14.19 14.86
C GLN A 119 -18.12 -12.78 15.02
N ASN A 120 -16.95 -12.65 15.66
CA ASN A 120 -16.35 -11.37 16.01
C ASN A 120 -15.44 -10.75 14.93
N LYS A 121 -15.68 -11.13 13.66
CA LYS A 121 -14.78 -10.85 12.53
C LYS A 121 -15.54 -10.24 11.37
N SER A 122 -14.85 -9.46 10.55
CA SER A 122 -15.42 -8.93 9.31
C SER A 122 -14.43 -9.05 8.16
N LEU A 123 -14.98 -9.14 6.95
CA LEU A 123 -14.23 -8.96 5.72
C LEU A 123 -14.19 -7.47 5.35
N ILE A 124 -13.01 -6.97 5.01
CA ILE A 124 -12.75 -5.56 4.70
C ILE A 124 -12.08 -5.50 3.33
N CYS A 125 -12.55 -4.61 2.45
CA CYS A 125 -11.82 -4.26 1.23
C CYS A 125 -10.70 -3.31 1.61
N LEU A 126 -9.47 -3.83 1.75
CA LEU A 126 -8.29 -3.06 2.10
C LEU A 126 -7.52 -2.70 0.83
N PRO A 127 -7.42 -1.42 0.44
CA PRO A 127 -6.49 -0.99 -0.60
C PRO A 127 -5.06 -1.39 -0.22
N MET A 128 -4.38 -2.10 -1.12
CA MET A 128 -3.00 -2.57 -0.93
C MET A 128 -1.98 -1.60 -1.52
N ASN A 129 -2.45 -0.68 -2.35
CA ASN A 129 -1.72 0.52 -2.75
C ASN A 129 -1.78 1.53 -1.60
N LEU A 130 -1.06 1.25 -0.50
CA LEU A 130 -0.91 2.22 0.58
C LEU A 130 -0.34 3.50 -0.02
N PRO A 131 -0.99 4.66 0.19
CA PRO A 131 -0.45 5.92 -0.27
C PRO A 131 0.98 6.06 0.20
N VAL A 132 1.85 6.57 -0.67
CA VAL A 132 3.26 6.83 -0.34
C VAL A 132 3.36 7.54 1.02
N LEU A 133 2.48 8.52 1.28
CA LEU A 133 2.36 9.22 2.56
C LEU A 133 2.27 8.28 3.77
N THR A 134 1.32 7.34 3.76
CA THR A 134 1.15 6.38 4.86
C THR A 134 2.39 5.52 5.05
N SER A 135 3.05 5.12 3.95
CA SER A 135 4.29 4.35 4.03
C SER A 135 5.41 5.18 4.67
N LEU A 136 5.57 6.46 4.29
CA LEU A 136 6.59 7.35 4.87
C LEU A 136 6.38 7.59 6.37
N GLU A 137 5.13 7.85 6.78
CA GLU A 137 4.78 8.03 8.20
C GLU A 137 5.06 6.77 9.02
N THR A 138 4.68 5.61 8.48
CA THR A 138 4.91 4.32 9.13
C THR A 138 6.39 4.08 9.37
N ILE A 139 7.25 4.32 8.36
CA ILE A 139 8.71 4.13 8.48
C ILE A 139 9.32 5.06 9.52
N ILE A 140 8.91 6.33 9.53
CA ILE A 140 9.39 7.31 10.51
C ILE A 140 8.99 6.87 11.91
N GLN A 141 7.74 6.47 12.12
CA GLN A 141 7.24 6.04 13.42
C GLN A 141 7.94 4.77 13.91
N GLU A 142 8.09 3.75 13.06
CA GLU A 142 8.84 2.54 13.42
C GLU A 142 10.30 2.83 13.75
N THR A 143 10.92 3.77 13.04
CA THR A 143 12.30 4.18 13.31
C THR A 143 12.42 4.92 14.63
N ILE A 144 11.45 5.79 14.97
CA ILE A 144 11.34 6.41 16.30
C ILE A 144 11.24 5.33 17.39
N ASP A 145 10.38 4.33 17.20
CA ASP A 145 10.16 3.27 18.18
C ASP A 145 11.38 2.38 18.35
N TYR A 146 12.03 2.01 17.24
CA TYR A 146 13.28 1.25 17.24
C TYR A 146 14.40 2.01 17.95
N THR A 147 14.64 3.27 17.57
CA THR A 147 15.72 4.08 18.15
C THR A 147 15.49 4.39 19.63
N ARG A 148 14.21 4.50 20.06
CA ARG A 148 13.86 4.61 21.49
C ARG A 148 14.28 3.37 22.28
N GLN A 149 14.07 2.18 21.72
CA GLN A 149 14.37 0.91 22.38
C GLN A 149 15.86 0.52 22.29
N ARG A 150 16.51 0.84 21.16
CA ARG A 150 17.90 0.49 20.90
C ARG A 150 18.84 1.32 21.78
N LYS A 151 19.70 0.64 22.55
CA LYS A 151 20.74 1.29 23.36
C LYS A 151 22.13 1.17 22.72
N VAL A 152 22.89 2.27 22.78
CA VAL A 152 24.31 2.35 22.42
C VAL A 152 24.97 3.30 23.43
N PHE A 153 26.16 2.95 23.93
CA PHE A 153 26.82 3.72 25.00
C PHE A 153 25.89 3.99 26.21
N ASP A 154 25.14 2.95 26.62
CA ASP A 154 24.16 2.94 27.72
C ASP A 154 22.97 3.93 27.61
N GLN A 155 22.81 4.59 26.45
CA GLN A 155 21.71 5.50 26.18
C GLN A 155 20.90 5.05 24.97
N SER A 156 19.65 5.49 24.89
CA SER A 156 18.82 5.29 23.70
C SER A 156 19.48 5.97 22.50
N VAL A 157 19.46 5.34 21.32
CA VAL A 157 19.89 5.99 20.07
C VAL A 157 19.12 7.28 19.82
N LEU A 158 17.85 7.34 20.23
CA LEU A 158 17.01 8.52 20.09
C LEU A 158 17.48 9.72 20.95
N HIS A 159 18.34 9.52 21.96
CA HIS A 159 18.94 10.63 22.72
C HIS A 159 19.98 11.41 21.91
N ASN A 160 20.49 10.85 20.82
CA ASN A 160 21.39 11.58 19.95
C ASN A 160 20.60 12.66 19.20
N GLN A 161 21.01 13.92 19.40
CA GLN A 161 20.35 15.08 18.80
C GLN A 161 20.19 14.97 17.28
N ALA A 162 21.21 14.47 16.60
CA ALA A 162 21.17 14.29 15.15
C ALA A 162 20.05 13.34 14.70
N VAL A 163 19.70 12.34 15.51
CA VAL A 163 18.68 11.34 15.17
C VAL A 163 17.29 11.95 15.26
N HIS A 164 16.94 12.55 16.40
CA HIS A 164 15.58 13.09 16.56
C HIS A 164 15.36 14.39 15.78
N PHE A 165 16.41 15.19 15.50
CA PHE A 165 16.32 16.31 14.54
C PHE A 165 16.03 15.80 13.14
N ARG A 166 16.77 14.79 12.68
CA ARG A 166 16.55 14.24 11.34
C ARG A 166 15.16 13.64 11.19
N LEU A 167 14.66 12.92 12.19
CA LEU A 167 13.30 12.37 12.18
C LEU A 167 12.23 13.49 12.15
N ALA A 168 12.46 14.61 12.84
CA ALA A 168 11.57 15.77 12.80
C ALA A 168 11.58 16.48 11.43
N GLU A 169 12.74 16.62 10.80
CA GLU A 169 12.86 17.14 9.43
C GLU A 169 12.09 16.26 8.43
N LEU A 170 12.30 14.96 8.48
CA LEU A 170 11.61 14.00 7.59
C LEU A 170 10.09 14.05 7.79
N ALA A 171 9.62 14.13 9.04
CA ALA A 171 8.18 14.27 9.33
C ALA A 171 7.62 15.59 8.76
N THR A 172 8.38 16.68 8.84
CA THR A 172 8.00 17.97 8.25
C THR A 172 7.89 17.88 6.73
N GLU A 173 8.85 17.23 6.07
CA GLU A 173 8.82 17.02 4.62
C GLU A 173 7.64 16.16 4.16
N VAL A 174 7.25 15.16 4.95
CA VAL A 174 6.04 14.35 4.69
C VAL A 174 4.78 15.21 4.79
N GLU A 175 4.70 16.12 5.77
CA GLU A 175 3.57 17.04 5.90
C GLU A 175 3.51 18.04 4.74
N LEU A 176 4.65 18.52 4.24
CA LEU A 176 4.69 19.37 3.04
C LEU A 176 4.18 18.62 1.80
N LEU A 177 4.53 17.34 1.65
CA LEU A 177 3.99 16.51 0.58
C LEU A 177 2.48 16.31 0.73
N ARG A 178 1.98 16.10 1.96
CA ARG A 178 0.55 15.99 2.26
C ARG A 178 -0.19 17.27 1.87
N ALA A 179 0.30 18.42 2.29
CA ALA A 179 -0.30 19.71 1.96
C ALA A 179 -0.37 19.93 0.43
N LEU A 180 0.69 19.60 -0.30
CA LEU A 180 0.72 19.70 -1.76
C LEU A 180 -0.28 18.74 -2.42
N LEU A 181 -0.37 17.50 -1.96
CA LEU A 181 -1.33 16.52 -2.47
C LEU A 181 -2.77 16.99 -2.24
N TYR A 182 -3.11 17.41 -1.02
CA TYR A 182 -4.48 17.82 -0.68
C TYR A 182 -4.89 19.08 -1.44
N ARG A 183 -3.97 20.04 -1.60
CA ARG A 183 -4.20 21.21 -2.46
C ARG A 183 -4.46 20.80 -3.91
N THR A 184 -3.68 19.86 -4.45
CA THR A 184 -3.85 19.35 -5.81
C THR A 184 -5.22 18.70 -5.99
N VAL A 185 -5.62 17.85 -5.03
CA VAL A 185 -6.92 17.17 -5.06
C VAL A 185 -8.08 18.18 -4.94
N ALA A 186 -7.97 19.18 -4.06
CA ALA A 186 -9.00 20.21 -3.92
C ALA A 186 -9.24 20.95 -5.25
N LEU A 187 -8.17 21.39 -5.92
CA LEU A 187 -8.27 22.05 -7.23
C LEU A 187 -8.88 21.13 -8.30
N TYR A 188 -8.56 19.83 -8.26
CA TYR A 188 -9.10 18.85 -9.20
C TYR A 188 -10.61 18.65 -9.00
N VAL A 189 -11.07 18.56 -7.75
CA VAL A 189 -12.49 18.43 -7.40
C VAL A 189 -13.29 19.66 -7.85
N GLU A 190 -12.68 20.85 -7.81
CA GLU A 190 -13.25 22.09 -8.35
C GLU A 190 -13.29 22.14 -9.90
N GLY A 191 -12.73 21.14 -10.59
CA GLY A 191 -12.72 21.05 -12.05
C GLY A 191 -11.57 21.79 -12.74
N ASN A 192 -10.54 22.22 -11.99
CA ASN A 192 -9.36 22.87 -12.57
C ASN A 192 -8.41 21.86 -13.24
N ASP A 193 -7.62 22.33 -14.22
CA ASP A 193 -6.46 21.56 -14.69
C ASP A 193 -5.37 21.53 -13.61
N VAL A 194 -5.09 20.34 -13.09
CA VAL A 194 -4.10 20.12 -12.05
C VAL A 194 -2.82 19.47 -12.55
N THR A 195 -2.65 19.30 -13.86
CA THR A 195 -1.52 18.54 -14.45
C THR A 195 -0.15 19.00 -13.92
N LYS A 196 0.04 20.32 -13.77
CA LYS A 196 1.25 20.89 -13.15
C LYS A 196 1.42 20.44 -11.69
N PHE A 197 0.38 20.62 -10.87
CA PHE A 197 0.41 20.28 -9.45
C PHE A 197 0.49 18.77 -9.18
N ALA A 198 -0.18 17.96 -10.00
CA ALA A 198 -0.07 16.50 -9.97
C ALA A 198 1.36 16.04 -10.30
N SER A 199 1.99 16.65 -11.31
CA SER A 199 3.38 16.36 -11.68
C SER A 199 4.36 16.77 -10.56
N MET A 200 4.15 17.93 -9.93
CA MET A 200 4.94 18.37 -8.77
C MET A 200 4.78 17.42 -7.58
N THR A 201 3.54 17.01 -7.28
CA THR A 201 3.23 16.09 -6.19
C THR A 201 3.93 14.75 -6.39
N LYS A 202 3.81 14.17 -7.59
CA LYS A 202 4.47 12.91 -7.93
C LYS A 202 5.99 13.02 -7.81
N LEU A 203 6.59 14.06 -8.42
CA LEU A 203 8.03 14.29 -8.35
C LEU A 203 8.52 14.39 -6.89
N LYS A 204 7.81 15.17 -6.07
CA LYS A 204 8.15 15.34 -4.66
C LYS A 204 8.01 14.03 -3.89
N ALA A 205 6.92 13.29 -4.10
CA ALA A 205 6.71 11.96 -3.51
C ALA A 205 7.85 11.00 -3.84
N GLY A 206 8.22 10.89 -5.12
CA GLY A 206 9.27 9.98 -5.57
C GLY A 206 10.65 10.32 -4.99
N ARG A 207 10.97 11.61 -4.84
CA ARG A 207 12.23 12.05 -4.23
C ARG A 207 12.24 11.85 -2.72
N LEU A 208 11.19 12.30 -2.04
CA LEU A 208 11.08 12.20 -0.60
C LEU A 208 11.05 10.75 -0.13
N ALA A 209 10.41 9.85 -0.88
CA ALA A 209 10.34 8.46 -0.49
C ALA A 209 11.71 7.79 -0.43
N ARG A 210 12.62 8.13 -1.35
CA ARG A 210 14.03 7.69 -1.30
C ARG A 210 14.75 8.28 -0.10
N GLU A 211 14.57 9.57 0.16
CA GLU A 211 15.24 10.25 1.27
C GLU A 211 14.81 9.73 2.64
N VAL A 212 13.51 9.56 2.86
CA VAL A 212 12.95 9.04 4.12
C VAL A 212 13.42 7.60 4.35
N THR A 213 13.26 6.73 3.35
CA THR A 213 13.64 5.31 3.51
C THR A 213 15.14 5.14 3.76
N ASP A 214 15.98 5.86 3.03
CA ASP A 214 17.44 5.83 3.19
C ASP A 214 17.87 6.37 4.56
N SER A 215 17.36 7.54 4.95
CA SER A 215 17.68 8.17 6.24
C SER A 215 17.23 7.31 7.41
N CYS A 216 16.03 6.72 7.33
CA CYS A 216 15.54 5.82 8.36
C CYS A 216 16.37 4.55 8.42
N LEU A 217 16.67 3.88 7.30
CA LEU A 217 17.48 2.66 7.25
C LEU A 217 18.82 2.86 7.95
N GLN A 218 19.46 4.02 7.77
CA GLN A 218 20.72 4.36 8.41
C GLN A 218 20.65 4.26 9.95
N PHE A 219 19.53 4.64 10.57
CA PHE A 219 19.35 4.56 12.04
C PHE A 219 19.07 3.14 12.55
N TRP A 220 18.66 2.23 11.67
CA TRP A 220 18.57 0.80 11.99
C TRP A 220 19.92 0.09 11.92
N GLY A 221 20.95 0.73 11.35
CA GLY A 221 22.29 0.16 11.19
C GLY A 221 22.26 -1.18 10.45
N GLY A 222 23.06 -2.15 10.89
CA GLY A 222 23.12 -3.48 10.27
C GLY A 222 21.77 -4.21 10.24
N MET A 223 20.89 -3.97 11.22
CA MET A 223 19.54 -4.57 11.24
C MET A 223 18.69 -4.10 10.06
N GLY A 224 18.84 -2.82 9.68
CA GLY A 224 18.15 -2.20 8.54
C GLY A 224 18.50 -2.82 7.19
N PHE A 225 19.60 -3.57 7.11
CA PHE A 225 20.02 -4.28 5.90
C PHE A 225 19.52 -5.73 5.83
N THR A 226 18.87 -6.23 6.88
CA THR A 226 18.27 -7.57 6.89
C THR A 226 16.88 -7.57 6.26
N SER A 227 16.35 -8.75 5.93
CA SER A 227 14.98 -8.89 5.41
C SER A 227 13.91 -8.91 6.50
N GLU A 228 14.29 -8.83 7.77
CA GLU A 228 13.39 -9.03 8.93
C GLU A 228 12.62 -7.77 9.32
N VAL A 229 12.99 -6.61 8.79
CA VAL A 229 12.44 -5.30 9.18
C VAL A 229 11.84 -4.56 8.01
N LEU A 230 10.79 -3.80 8.29
CA LEU A 230 10.00 -3.13 7.25
C LEU A 230 10.77 -2.02 6.54
N VAL A 231 11.72 -1.35 7.22
CA VAL A 231 12.56 -0.30 6.61
C VAL A 231 13.35 -0.81 5.39
N SER A 232 13.85 -2.05 5.44
CA SER A 232 14.58 -2.70 4.34
C SER A 232 13.67 -2.97 3.13
N ARG A 233 12.45 -3.44 3.41
CA ARG A 233 11.44 -3.67 2.38
C ARG A 233 11.05 -2.34 1.73
N PHE A 234 10.70 -1.35 2.53
CA PHE A 234 10.25 -0.05 2.02
C PHE A 234 11.33 0.71 1.25
N TYR A 235 12.61 0.58 1.62
CA TYR A 235 13.73 1.11 0.83
C TYR A 235 13.73 0.60 -0.61
N ARG A 236 13.44 -0.70 -0.81
CA ARG A 236 13.36 -1.30 -2.15
C ARG A 236 12.06 -0.93 -2.87
N ASP A 237 10.93 -1.05 -2.18
CA ASP A 237 9.61 -0.90 -2.80
C ASP A 237 9.35 0.55 -3.22
N LEU A 238 9.66 1.52 -2.35
CA LEU A 238 9.39 2.93 -2.62
C LEU A 238 10.33 3.55 -3.66
N ARG A 239 11.40 2.86 -4.05
CA ARG A 239 12.24 3.27 -5.18
C ARG A 239 11.44 3.37 -6.48
N LEU A 240 10.38 2.56 -6.62
CA LEU A 240 9.50 2.54 -7.79
C LEU A 240 8.79 3.88 -8.00
N VAL A 241 8.49 4.65 -6.95
CA VAL A 241 7.67 5.88 -7.02
C VAL A 241 8.28 6.93 -7.96
N SER A 242 9.60 6.96 -8.09
CA SER A 242 10.32 7.88 -9.00
C SER A 242 10.42 7.38 -10.46
N ILE A 243 9.85 6.21 -10.76
CA ILE A 243 9.94 5.53 -12.07
C ILE A 243 8.54 5.25 -12.62
N GLY A 244 7.69 4.59 -11.81
CA GLY A 244 6.33 4.20 -12.17
C GLY A 244 5.41 5.41 -12.38
N GLY A 245 4.48 5.31 -13.33
CA GLY A 245 3.56 6.40 -13.66
C GLY A 245 4.26 7.65 -14.21
N GLY A 246 5.46 7.49 -14.80
CA GLY A 246 6.33 8.54 -15.34
C GLY A 246 7.62 8.70 -14.52
N THR A 247 8.77 8.91 -15.15
CA THR A 247 10.00 9.12 -14.37
C THR A 247 10.06 10.54 -13.79
N ASP A 248 10.97 10.78 -12.85
CA ASP A 248 11.26 12.14 -12.35
C ASP A 248 11.53 13.13 -13.50
N GLU A 249 12.23 12.71 -14.55
CA GLU A 249 12.55 13.52 -15.73
C GLU A 249 11.30 13.85 -16.55
N ILE A 250 10.35 12.92 -16.64
CA ILE A 250 9.06 13.17 -17.29
C ILE A 250 8.25 14.20 -16.49
N MET A 251 8.21 14.07 -15.16
CA MET A 251 7.53 15.06 -14.31
C MET A 251 8.18 16.45 -14.46
N LEU A 252 9.52 16.51 -14.44
CA LEU A 252 10.27 17.75 -14.67
C LEU A 252 9.97 18.35 -16.04
N SER A 253 9.96 17.54 -17.10
CA SER A 253 9.60 17.98 -18.45
C SER A 253 8.21 18.60 -18.51
N ILE A 254 7.20 17.98 -17.86
CA ILE A 254 5.85 18.53 -17.77
C ILE A 254 5.85 19.85 -16.99
N ILE A 255 6.52 19.90 -15.83
CA ILE A 255 6.63 21.12 -15.02
C ILE A 255 7.28 22.25 -15.83
N CYS A 256 8.36 22.00 -16.55
CA CYS A 256 9.04 22.98 -17.40
C CYS A 256 8.14 23.49 -18.53
N LYS A 257 7.27 22.64 -19.13
CA LYS A 257 6.27 23.08 -20.10
C LYS A 257 5.30 24.11 -19.49
N TYR A 258 4.78 23.83 -18.29
CA TYR A 258 3.89 24.74 -17.56
C TYR A 258 4.61 25.95 -16.92
N MET A 259 5.94 25.98 -16.94
CA MET A 259 6.76 27.13 -16.54
C MET A 259 7.29 27.92 -17.74
N GLU A 260 7.06 27.45 -18.96
CA GLU A 260 7.57 28.05 -20.20
C GLU A 260 9.10 28.18 -20.22
N THR A 261 9.81 27.26 -19.55
CA THR A 261 11.27 27.28 -19.43
C THR A 261 11.99 26.37 -20.43
N LEU A 262 11.25 25.61 -21.24
CA LEU A 262 11.86 24.81 -22.30
C LEU A 262 12.37 25.71 -23.43
N PRO A 263 13.51 25.37 -24.06
CA PRO A 263 14.04 26.13 -25.18
C PRO A 263 13.05 26.14 -26.34
N SER A 264 12.81 27.31 -26.93
CA SER A 264 12.12 27.44 -28.21
C SER A 264 12.94 26.70 -29.28
N LYS A 265 12.26 25.98 -30.18
CA LYS A 265 12.93 25.38 -31.33
C LYS A 265 13.59 26.52 -32.12
N GLN A 266 14.92 26.49 -32.22
CA GLN A 266 15.62 27.29 -33.23
C GLN A 266 15.05 26.88 -34.59
N GLN A 267 14.46 27.85 -35.30
CA GLN A 267 14.06 27.68 -36.70
C GLN A 267 15.30 27.53 -37.57
#